data_AF-A0A5B7CBC8-F1
#
_entry.id   AF-A0A5B7CBC8-F1
#
_cell.length_a   1.000
_cell.length_b   1.000
_cell.length_c   1.000
_cell.angle_alpha   90.00
_cell.angle_beta   90.00
_cell.angle_gamma   90.00
#
_symmetry.space_group_name_H-M   'P 1'
#
loop_
_entity.id
_entity.type
_entity.pdbx_description
1 polymer ?
#
loop_
_entity_poly.entity_id
_entity_poly.type
_entity_poly.pdbx_seq_one_letter_code
_entity_poly.pdbx_strand_id
1 'polypeptide(L)'
;RIQLETARLYKLAGINPLAGCLPTLATIPVWIGLYRVLSNVADEGLLTEGFFWIPSLAGPTTIAARQSGSGITWLFPFADGHPPLGWSDTLAYLVLPVLLVLSQYISVQIMQSSQGNDPNLKGSQAITKFLPLMIGYFALSVPSGLSLYWFTNNILSTAQQVWLQKLGGAKNPVKFRSPSLKQARPERRPRRR
;
A
#
# COMPACT_ATOMS: atom_id res chain seq x y z
N ARG A 1 -9.20 -24.99 -14.54
CA ARG A 1 -10.12 -24.56 -15.63
C ARG A 1 -10.58 -23.11 -15.45
N ILE A 2 -11.13 -22.73 -14.30
CA ILE A 2 -11.60 -21.35 -14.02
C ILE A 2 -10.53 -20.28 -14.33
N GLN A 3 -9.29 -20.45 -13.86
CA GLN A 3 -8.20 -19.49 -14.14
C GLN A 3 -7.86 -19.34 -15.65
N LEU A 4 -8.13 -20.37 -16.45
CA LEU A 4 -7.82 -20.39 -17.87
C LEU A 4 -8.91 -19.68 -18.69
N GLU A 5 -10.16 -19.80 -18.25
CA GLU A 5 -11.28 -19.06 -18.84
C GLU A 5 -11.27 -17.59 -18.45
N THR A 6 -10.92 -17.24 -17.19
CA THR A 6 -10.72 -15.84 -16.80
C THR A 6 -9.58 -15.19 -17.59
N ALA A 7 -8.46 -15.90 -17.80
CA ALA A 7 -7.39 -15.43 -18.67
C ALA A 7 -7.83 -15.23 -20.13
N ARG A 8 -8.69 -16.12 -20.65
CA ARG A 8 -9.26 -15.98 -22.00
C ARG A 8 -10.18 -14.76 -22.10
N LEU A 9 -11.00 -14.50 -21.07
CA LEU A 9 -11.85 -13.32 -21.00
C LEU A 9 -11.05 -12.01 -20.96
N TYR A 10 -9.97 -11.94 -20.18
CA TYR A 10 -9.11 -10.74 -20.17
C TYR A 10 -8.48 -10.46 -21.53
N LYS A 11 -8.02 -11.51 -22.24
CA LYS A 11 -7.52 -11.38 -23.61
C LYS A 11 -8.58 -10.90 -24.59
N LEU A 12 -9.83 -11.39 -24.47
CA LEU A 12 -10.95 -10.96 -25.31
C LEU A 12 -11.40 -9.53 -25.01
N ALA A 13 -11.34 -9.10 -23.74
CA ALA A 13 -11.66 -7.75 -23.33
C ALA A 13 -10.54 -6.73 -23.62
N GLY A 14 -9.36 -7.19 -24.05
CA GLY A 14 -8.19 -6.33 -24.30
C GLY A 14 -7.61 -5.70 -23.03
N ILE A 15 -7.92 -6.25 -21.85
CA ILE A 15 -7.47 -5.72 -20.56
C ILE A 15 -6.21 -6.46 -20.12
N ASN A 16 -5.15 -5.71 -19.79
CA ASN A 16 -3.90 -6.28 -19.28
C ASN A 16 -3.97 -6.43 -17.75
N PRO A 17 -3.94 -7.65 -17.18
CA PRO A 17 -3.96 -7.86 -15.73
C PRO A 17 -2.73 -7.26 -15.02
N LEU A 18 -1.63 -7.02 -15.74
CA LEU A 18 -0.41 -6.41 -15.20
C LEU A 18 -0.48 -4.88 -15.13
N ALA A 19 -1.48 -4.24 -15.73
CA ALA A 19 -1.64 -2.78 -15.58
C ALA A 19 -1.83 -2.37 -14.11
N GLY A 20 -2.30 -3.28 -13.26
CA GLY A 20 -2.45 -3.05 -11.82
C GLY A 20 -1.13 -2.92 -11.04
N CYS A 21 0.00 -3.42 -11.54
CA CYS A 21 1.30 -3.27 -10.88
C CYS A 21 2.12 -2.07 -11.40
N LEU A 22 1.70 -1.43 -12.49
CA LEU A 22 2.37 -0.25 -13.03
C LEU A 22 2.47 0.91 -12.01
N PRO A 23 1.42 1.24 -11.22
CA PRO A 23 1.52 2.28 -10.18
C PRO A 23 2.52 1.93 -9.08
N THR A 24 2.60 0.64 -8.72
CA THR A 24 3.55 0.18 -7.69
C THR A 24 5.00 0.32 -8.16
N LEU A 25 5.27 0.05 -9.44
CA LEU A 25 6.61 0.18 -10.00
C LEU A 25 7.06 1.63 -10.13
N ALA A 26 6.15 2.52 -10.55
CA ALA A 26 6.44 3.95 -10.66
C ALA A 26 6.73 4.61 -9.30
N THR A 27 6.21 4.06 -8.21
CA THR A 27 6.36 4.63 -6.86
C THR A 27 7.72 4.27 -6.22
N ILE A 28 8.34 3.16 -6.60
CA ILE A 28 9.59 2.68 -5.98
C ILE A 28 10.75 3.71 -6.07
N PRO A 29 11.06 4.33 -7.23
CA PRO A 29 12.17 5.28 -7.33
C PRO A 29 11.98 6.52 -6.44
N VAL A 30 10.75 7.03 -6.37
CA VAL A 30 10.40 8.20 -5.54
C VAL A 30 10.62 7.87 -4.07
N TRP A 31 10.15 6.70 -3.63
CA TRP A 31 10.32 6.25 -2.26
C TRP A 31 11.80 6.07 -1.89
N ILE A 32 12.60 5.43 -2.75
CA ILE A 32 14.04 5.24 -2.50
C ILE A 32 14.77 6.59 -2.40
N GLY A 33 14.45 7.53 -3.30
CA GLY A 33 15.03 8.87 -3.28
C GLY A 33 14.73 9.59 -1.97
N LEU A 34 13.47 9.61 -1.57
CA LEU A 34 13.05 10.27 -0.34
C LEU A 34 13.59 9.57 0.92
N TYR A 35 13.58 8.24 0.96
CA TYR A 35 14.15 7.46 2.06
C TYR A 35 15.62 7.83 2.27
N ARG A 36 16.42 7.91 1.20
CA ARG A 36 17.84 8.28 1.28
C ARG A 36 18.03 9.72 1.75
N VAL A 37 17.32 10.66 1.13
CA VAL A 37 17.46 12.10 1.46
C VAL A 37 17.06 12.35 2.91
N LEU A 38 15.86 11.92 3.32
CA LEU A 38 15.40 12.16 4.69
C LEU A 38 16.22 11.40 5.74
N SER A 39 16.71 10.19 5.42
CA SER A 39 17.58 9.48 6.35
C SER A 39 18.93 10.15 6.53
N ASN A 40 19.56 10.62 5.45
CA ASN A 40 20.85 11.30 5.54
C ASN A 40 20.73 12.65 6.26
N VAL A 41 19.73 13.45 5.90
CA VAL A 41 19.48 14.76 6.51
C VAL A 41 19.09 14.62 7.99
N ALA A 42 18.40 13.54 8.38
CA ALA A 42 18.13 13.20 9.77
C ALA A 42 19.41 12.89 10.55
N ASP A 43 20.31 12.07 10.00
CA ASP A 43 21.58 11.72 10.63
C ASP A 43 22.56 12.92 10.69
N GLU A 44 22.46 13.87 9.76
CA GLU A 44 23.19 15.16 9.80
C GLU A 44 22.64 16.14 10.86
N GLY A 45 21.53 15.81 11.53
CA GLY A 45 20.94 16.65 12.58
C GLY A 45 20.22 17.90 12.07
N LEU A 46 19.86 17.94 10.78
CA LEU A 46 19.20 19.09 10.16
C LEU A 46 17.67 19.12 10.37
N LEU A 47 17.11 18.05 10.96
CA LEU A 47 15.67 17.86 11.19
C LEU A 47 15.35 17.77 12.70
N THR A 48 16.10 18.48 13.53
CA THR A 48 15.94 18.52 14.99
C THR A 48 14.74 19.35 15.44
N GLU A 49 14.26 20.26 14.58
CA GLU A 49 13.07 21.06 14.86
C GLU A 49 11.81 20.19 14.95
N GLY A 50 10.97 20.53 15.94
CA GLY A 50 9.69 19.87 16.16
C GLY A 50 8.65 20.25 15.11
N PHE A 51 7.73 19.33 14.81
CA PHE A 51 6.61 19.57 13.90
C PHE A 51 5.30 19.07 14.51
N PHE A 52 4.41 20.01 14.85
CA PHE A 52 3.20 19.76 15.64
C PHE A 52 3.52 19.03 16.96
N TRP A 53 3.09 17.77 17.11
CA TRP A 53 3.35 16.94 18.29
C TRP A 53 4.63 16.12 18.15
N ILE A 54 5.30 16.13 17.00
CA ILE A 54 6.49 15.33 16.75
C ILE A 54 7.70 16.10 17.29
N PRO A 55 8.48 15.56 18.24
CA PRO A 55 9.60 16.28 18.85
C PRO A 55 10.70 16.65 17.85
N SER A 56 10.96 15.78 16.87
CA SER A 56 11.92 16.01 15.77
C SER A 56 11.55 15.14 14.57
N LEU A 57 11.75 15.68 13.35
CA LEU A 57 11.56 14.93 12.11
C LEU A 57 12.69 13.92 11.81
N ALA A 58 13.84 14.05 12.50
CA ALA A 58 14.98 13.15 12.39
C ALA A 58 14.79 11.85 13.19
N GLY A 59 14.22 11.97 14.39
CA GLY A 59 14.05 10.88 15.34
C GLY A 59 12.85 9.98 15.03
N PRO A 60 12.62 8.92 15.83
CA PRO A 60 13.41 8.49 17.00
C PRO A 60 14.53 7.48 16.67
N THR A 61 14.74 7.14 15.40
CA THR A 61 15.69 6.12 14.95
C THR A 61 16.77 6.71 14.05
N THR A 62 17.96 6.12 14.06
CA THR A 62 19.08 6.48 13.17
C THR A 62 19.30 5.45 12.06
N ILE A 63 20.12 5.77 11.05
CA ILE A 63 20.47 4.79 9.99
C ILE A 63 21.17 3.56 10.59
N ALA A 64 22.09 3.76 11.54
CA ALA A 64 22.83 2.68 12.20
C ALA A 64 21.89 1.71 12.95
N ALA A 65 20.89 2.24 13.65
CA ALA A 65 19.91 1.42 14.37
C ALA A 65 19.11 0.53 13.41
N ARG A 66 18.71 1.06 12.25
CA ARG A 66 17.96 0.29 11.24
C ARG A 66 18.76 -0.83 10.61
N GLN A 67 20.00 -0.54 10.21
CA GLN A 67 20.86 -1.51 9.52
C GLN A 67 21.21 -2.71 10.41
N SER A 68 21.27 -2.50 11.73
CA SER A 68 21.51 -3.54 12.73
C SER A 68 20.25 -4.27 13.20
N GLY A 69 19.07 -3.92 12.67
CA GLY A 69 17.79 -4.50 13.12
C GLY A 69 17.30 -3.94 14.48
N SER A 70 17.93 -2.89 14.98
CA SER A 70 17.65 -2.24 16.26
C SER A 70 16.85 -0.92 16.13
N GLY A 71 16.15 -0.73 15.01
CA GLY A 71 15.40 0.50 14.68
C GLY A 71 14.26 0.87 15.64
N ILE A 72 13.92 0.00 16.59
CA ILE A 72 12.85 0.18 17.58
C ILE A 72 13.41 0.26 19.01
N THR A 73 14.72 0.40 19.16
CA THR A 73 15.37 0.48 20.49
C THR A 73 14.97 1.71 21.30
N TRP A 74 14.43 2.74 20.65
CA TRP A 74 13.82 3.89 21.31
C TRP A 74 12.53 3.54 22.09
N LEU A 75 11.92 2.39 21.79
CA LEU A 75 10.73 1.86 22.47
C LEU A 75 11.09 0.78 23.49
N PHE A 76 12.08 -0.08 23.21
CA PHE A 76 12.48 -1.20 24.09
C PHE A 76 14.01 -1.36 24.18
N PRO A 77 14.57 -1.90 25.27
CA PRO A 77 13.90 -2.41 26.46
C PRO A 77 13.44 -1.29 27.40
N PHE A 78 12.50 -1.62 28.29
CA PHE A 78 12.10 -0.69 29.35
C PHE A 78 13.11 -0.81 30.48
N ALA A 79 13.64 0.33 30.92
CA ALA A 79 14.46 0.44 32.11
C ALA A 79 13.73 1.35 33.09
N ASP A 80 13.72 1.00 34.38
CA ASP A 80 13.16 1.84 35.45
C ASP A 80 11.69 2.29 35.23
N GLY A 81 10.89 1.46 34.54
CA GLY A 81 9.46 1.70 34.33
C GLY A 81 9.12 2.65 33.18
N HIS A 82 10.09 3.02 32.34
CA HIS A 82 9.86 3.83 31.15
C HIS A 82 10.68 3.36 29.93
N PRO A 83 10.25 3.71 28.71
CA PRO A 83 11.06 3.50 27.51
C PRO A 83 12.33 4.37 27.53
N PRO A 84 13.35 4.07 26.70
CA PRO A 84 14.62 4.81 26.70
C PRO A 84 14.50 6.32 26.42
N LEU A 85 13.49 6.75 25.67
CA LEU A 85 13.20 8.17 25.43
C LEU A 85 12.34 8.85 26.51
N GLY A 86 11.84 8.09 27.49
CA GLY A 86 10.83 8.56 28.44
C GLY A 86 9.42 8.62 27.85
N TRP A 87 8.42 8.74 28.72
CA TRP A 87 7.01 8.63 28.31
C TRP A 87 6.54 9.76 27.39
N SER A 88 6.96 11.01 27.60
CA SER A 88 6.54 12.14 26.79
C SER A 88 6.89 11.94 25.32
N ASP A 89 8.17 11.64 25.06
CA ASP A 89 8.73 11.62 23.72
C ASP A 89 8.34 10.32 23.03
N THR A 90 8.35 9.19 23.74
CA THR A 90 7.87 7.92 23.18
C THR A 90 6.41 8.02 22.76
N LEU A 91 5.53 8.61 23.58
CA LEU A 91 4.13 8.77 23.20
C LEU A 91 3.99 9.72 22.01
N ALA A 92 4.72 10.84 22.01
CA ALA A 92 4.73 11.79 20.91
C ALA A 92 5.11 11.15 19.57
N TYR A 93 6.16 10.30 19.56
CA TYR A 93 6.56 9.55 18.37
C TYR A 93 5.58 8.42 18.00
N LEU A 94 4.90 7.79 18.96
CA LEU A 94 3.93 6.72 18.71
C LEU A 94 2.62 7.20 18.07
N VAL A 95 2.22 8.46 18.28
CA VAL A 95 1.00 9.02 17.68
C VAL A 95 1.02 8.86 16.16
N LEU A 96 2.15 9.15 15.51
CA LEU A 96 2.23 9.15 14.05
C LEU A 96 2.06 7.76 13.41
N PRO A 97 2.79 6.70 13.82
CA PRO A 97 2.56 5.33 13.35
C PRO A 97 1.13 4.84 13.61
N VAL A 98 0.53 5.20 14.75
CA VAL A 98 -0.86 4.82 15.06
C VAL A 98 -1.83 5.49 14.09
N LEU A 99 -1.69 6.81 13.86
CA LEU A 99 -2.50 7.54 12.88
C LEU A 99 -2.33 6.97 11.47
N LEU A 100 -1.10 6.60 11.09
CA LEU A 100 -0.80 5.99 9.81
C LEU A 100 -1.52 4.65 9.65
N VAL A 101 -1.44 3.76 10.65
CA VAL A 101 -2.14 2.46 10.63
C VAL A 101 -3.64 2.65 10.53
N LEU A 102 -4.22 3.57 11.33
CA LEU A 102 -5.65 3.85 11.30
C LEU A 102 -6.10 4.41 9.95
N SER A 103 -5.37 5.38 9.40
CA SER A 103 -5.63 5.94 8.07
C SER A 103 -5.58 4.87 7.00
N GLN A 104 -4.49 4.09 6.96
CA GLN A 104 -4.32 3.02 5.98
C GLN A 104 -5.39 1.93 6.10
N TYR A 105 -5.80 1.59 7.33
CA TYR A 105 -6.90 0.64 7.56
C TYR A 105 -8.20 1.16 6.95
N ILE A 106 -8.56 2.43 7.20
CA ILE A 106 -9.74 3.07 6.61
C ILE A 106 -9.65 3.09 5.08
N SER A 107 -8.49 3.49 4.51
CA SER A 107 -8.26 3.49 3.07
C SER A 107 -8.51 2.12 2.44
N VAL A 108 -8.03 1.05 3.07
CA VAL A 108 -8.23 -0.32 2.60
C VAL A 108 -9.72 -0.69 2.60
N GLN A 109 -10.47 -0.35 3.64
CA GLN A 109 -11.91 -0.62 3.71
C GLN A 109 -12.68 0.09 2.59
N ILE A 110 -12.34 1.35 2.30
CA ILE A 110 -12.97 2.13 1.23
C ILE A 110 -12.66 1.55 -0.15
N MET A 111 -11.46 1.02 -0.37
CA MET A 111 -11.09 0.43 -1.66
C MET A 111 -11.65 -0.98 -1.87
N GLN A 112 -11.80 -1.76 -0.79
CA GLN A 112 -12.27 -3.15 -0.87
C GLN A 112 -13.74 -3.28 -1.23
N SER A 113 -14.57 -2.24 -1.06
CA SER A 113 -15.97 -2.26 -1.50
C SER A 113 -16.15 -2.41 -3.02
N SER A 114 -15.06 -2.38 -3.79
CA SER A 114 -15.06 -2.62 -5.25
C SER A 114 -14.74 -4.07 -5.65
N GLN A 115 -14.36 -4.96 -4.71
CA GLN A 115 -14.06 -6.36 -4.99
C GLN A 115 -15.17 -7.27 -4.43
N GLY A 116 -15.89 -7.97 -5.31
CA GLY A 116 -16.90 -8.95 -4.91
C GLY A 116 -16.31 -10.06 -4.03
N ASN A 117 -17.11 -10.56 -3.10
CA ASN A 117 -16.75 -11.61 -2.13
C ASN A 117 -16.55 -12.99 -2.81
N ASP A 118 -15.54 -13.13 -3.66
CA ASP A 118 -15.18 -14.42 -4.24
C ASP A 118 -14.42 -15.29 -3.21
N PRO A 119 -14.83 -16.54 -2.96
CA PRO A 119 -14.18 -17.45 -2.01
C PRO A 119 -12.69 -17.72 -2.30
N ASN A 120 -12.27 -17.54 -3.55
CA ASN A 120 -10.89 -17.71 -4.00
C ASN A 120 -9.98 -16.51 -3.62
N LEU A 121 -10.54 -15.42 -3.10
CA LEU A 121 -9.82 -14.22 -2.67
C LEU A 121 -9.59 -14.19 -1.14
N LYS A 122 -10.05 -15.19 -0.38
CA LYS A 122 -9.89 -15.24 1.09
C LYS A 122 -8.43 -15.12 1.54
N GLY A 123 -7.50 -15.71 0.80
CA GLY A 123 -6.06 -15.56 1.06
C GLY A 123 -5.53 -14.15 0.80
N SER A 124 -6.05 -13.45 -0.21
CA SER A 124 -5.70 -12.06 -0.52
C SER A 124 -6.31 -11.07 0.49
N GLN A 125 -7.49 -11.38 1.03
CA GLN A 125 -8.15 -10.58 2.07
C GLN A 125 -7.41 -10.61 3.41
N ALA A 126 -6.76 -11.73 3.76
CA ALA A 126 -5.93 -11.79 4.97
C ALA A 126 -4.72 -10.84 4.84
N ILE A 127 -3.98 -10.93 3.74
CA ILE A 127 -2.78 -10.09 3.50
C ILE A 127 -3.14 -8.60 3.56
N THR A 128 -4.25 -8.20 2.94
CA THR A 128 -4.69 -6.80 2.93
C THR A 128 -5.12 -6.27 4.29
N LYS A 129 -5.57 -7.11 5.22
CA LYS A 129 -5.89 -6.73 6.61
C LYS A 129 -4.64 -6.59 7.49
N PHE A 130 -3.60 -7.38 7.24
CA PHE A 130 -2.35 -7.32 8.00
C PHE A 130 -1.35 -6.29 7.46
N LEU A 131 -1.43 -5.95 6.17
CA LEU A 131 -0.52 -5.00 5.52
C LEU A 131 -0.41 -3.64 6.27
N PRO A 132 -1.49 -3.00 6.74
CA PRO A 132 -1.38 -1.73 7.46
C PRO A 132 -0.53 -1.84 8.73
N LEU A 133 -0.64 -2.96 9.46
CA LEU A 133 0.14 -3.21 10.68
C LEU A 133 1.63 -3.37 10.38
N MET A 134 1.97 -4.06 9.29
CA MET A 134 3.35 -4.22 8.83
C MET A 134 3.97 -2.86 8.47
N ILE A 135 3.21 -2.00 7.79
CA ILE A 135 3.63 -0.63 7.48
C ILE A 135 3.79 0.19 8.78
N GLY A 136 2.89 0.01 9.75
CA GLY A 136 3.02 0.63 11.08
C GLY A 136 4.32 0.24 11.79
N TYR A 137 4.67 -1.05 11.78
CA TYR A 137 5.95 -1.54 12.31
C TYR A 137 7.15 -0.91 11.57
N PHE A 138 7.07 -0.80 10.25
CA PHE A 138 8.10 -0.14 9.47
C PHE A 138 8.21 1.35 9.81
N ALA A 139 7.09 2.04 10.04
CA ALA A 139 7.05 3.44 10.46
C ALA A 139 7.73 3.69 11.82
N LEU A 140 7.75 2.70 12.72
CA LEU A 140 8.52 2.75 13.98
C LEU A 140 10.04 2.65 13.74
N SER A 141 10.43 2.07 12.62
CA SER A 141 11.81 1.80 12.28
C SER A 141 12.40 2.85 11.34
N VAL A 142 11.70 3.90 10.92
CA VAL A 142 12.23 4.94 10.02
C VAL A 142 12.12 6.34 10.64
N PRO A 143 12.84 7.36 10.13
CA PRO A 143 12.68 8.73 10.63
C PRO A 143 11.22 9.17 10.56
N SER A 144 10.77 9.89 11.57
CA SER A 144 9.39 10.39 11.66
C SER A 144 9.03 11.28 10.47
N GLY A 145 10.00 12.02 9.88
CA GLY A 145 9.80 12.78 8.64
C GLY A 145 9.40 11.92 7.44
N LEU A 146 9.97 10.71 7.30
CA LEU A 146 9.56 9.78 6.24
C LEU A 146 8.17 9.21 6.51
N SER A 147 7.89 8.85 7.76
CA SER A 147 6.57 8.39 8.19
C SER A 147 5.49 9.45 7.97
N LEU A 148 5.82 10.73 8.20
CA LEU A 148 4.92 11.87 7.98
C LEU A 148 4.63 12.09 6.49
N TYR A 149 5.64 11.97 5.64
CA TYR A 149 5.43 11.95 4.19
C TYR A 149 4.49 10.81 3.78
N TRP A 150 4.71 9.60 4.29
CA TRP A 150 3.85 8.47 3.95
C TRP A 150 2.42 8.72 4.39
N PHE A 151 2.22 9.20 5.62
CA PHE A 151 0.90 9.54 6.14
C PHE A 151 0.17 10.58 5.28
N THR A 152 0.84 11.68 4.94
CA THR A 152 0.27 12.74 4.10
C THR A 152 -0.05 12.25 2.69
N ASN A 153 0.87 11.50 2.06
CA ASN A 153 0.65 10.91 0.75
C ASN A 153 -0.50 9.89 0.75
N ASN A 154 -0.64 9.11 1.82
CA ASN A 154 -1.75 8.16 2.00
C ASN A 154 -3.10 8.90 2.06
N ILE A 155 -3.19 9.98 2.82
CA ILE A 155 -4.41 10.80 2.89
C ILE A 155 -4.74 11.39 1.53
N LEU A 156 -3.77 12.02 0.86
CA LEU A 156 -3.98 12.64 -0.45
C LEU A 156 -4.40 11.62 -1.51
N SER A 157 -3.72 10.47 -1.57
CA SER A 157 -4.06 9.39 -2.50
C SER A 157 -5.45 8.82 -2.22
N THR A 158 -5.81 8.66 -0.94
CA THR A 158 -7.14 8.17 -0.55
C THR A 158 -8.22 9.19 -0.91
N ALA A 159 -7.97 10.48 -0.69
CA ALA A 159 -8.90 11.55 -1.05
C ALA A 159 -9.12 11.61 -2.57
N GLN A 160 -8.04 11.53 -3.36
CA GLN A 160 -8.10 11.45 -4.82
C GLN A 160 -8.90 10.21 -5.27
N GLN A 161 -8.62 9.05 -4.68
CA GLN A 161 -9.32 7.81 -5.00
C GLN A 161 -10.82 7.91 -4.71
N VAL A 162 -11.20 8.43 -3.54
CA VAL A 162 -12.61 8.66 -3.18
C VAL A 162 -13.28 9.65 -4.13
N TRP A 163 -12.58 10.72 -4.51
CA TRP A 163 -13.10 11.71 -5.45
C TRP A 163 -13.34 11.11 -6.83
N LEU A 164 -12.38 10.33 -7.36
CA LEU A 164 -12.51 9.63 -8.65
C LEU A 164 -13.63 8.60 -8.63
N GLN A 165 -13.80 7.85 -7.54
CA GLN A 165 -14.90 6.90 -7.38
C GLN A 165 -16.26 7.61 -7.37
N LYS A 166 -16.37 8.76 -6.71
CA LYS A 166 -17.59 9.57 -6.65
C LYS A 166 -17.94 10.23 -7.99
N LEU A 167 -16.95 10.62 -8.79
CA LEU A 167 -17.15 11.25 -10.11
C LEU A 167 -17.60 10.28 -11.21
N GLY A 168 -17.68 8.97 -10.92
CA GLY A 168 -18.09 7.97 -11.89
C GLY A 168 -16.93 7.54 -12.78
N GLY A 169 -16.37 6.37 -12.46
CA GLY A 169 -15.32 5.73 -13.26
C GLY A 169 -15.75 5.55 -14.72
N ALA A 170 -14.82 5.75 -15.65
CA ALA A 170 -15.01 5.72 -17.08
C ALA A 170 -16.00 4.63 -17.52
N LYS A 171 -17.02 5.02 -18.30
CA LYS A 171 -17.94 4.09 -18.99
C LYS A 171 -17.10 3.15 -19.82
N ASN A 172 -16.83 1.96 -19.31
CA ASN A 172 -15.96 0.99 -19.94
C ASN A 172 -16.62 0.59 -21.27
N PRO A 173 -16.11 1.02 -22.44
CA PRO A 173 -16.72 0.64 -23.70
C PRO A 173 -16.19 -0.76 -23.99
N VAL A 174 -16.65 -1.76 -23.24
CA VAL A 174 -16.39 -3.16 -23.55
C VAL A 174 -17.19 -3.46 -24.81
N LYS A 175 -16.65 -3.04 -25.97
CA LYS A 175 -17.04 -3.60 -27.25
C LYS A 175 -16.50 -5.02 -27.21
N PHE A 176 -17.38 -5.97 -26.85
CA PHE A 176 -17.19 -7.38 -27.14
C PHE A 176 -16.96 -7.51 -28.64
N ARG A 177 -15.71 -7.40 -29.07
CA ARG A 177 -15.32 -7.84 -30.39
C ARG A 177 -15.26 -9.35 -30.24
N SER A 178 -16.29 -10.04 -30.70
CA SER A 178 -16.34 -11.49 -30.75
C SER A 178 -15.76 -11.97 -32.08
N PRO A 179 -14.51 -12.46 -32.18
CA PRO A 179 -14.02 -13.07 -33.39
C PRO A 179 -14.02 -14.60 -33.24
N SER A 180 -15.13 -15.27 -32.88
CA SER A 180 -15.17 -16.74 -33.01
C SER A 180 -16.54 -17.44 -32.95
N LEU A 181 -17.69 -16.76 -33.05
CA LEU A 181 -18.97 -17.47 -33.20
C LEU A 181 -19.21 -18.03 -34.62
N LYS A 182 -18.19 -18.06 -35.48
CA LYS A 182 -18.26 -18.68 -36.82
C LYS A 182 -17.71 -20.10 -36.92
N GLN A 183 -17.12 -20.66 -35.86
CA GLN A 183 -16.43 -21.96 -35.94
C GLN A 183 -17.04 -23.07 -35.07
N ALA A 184 -18.32 -22.94 -34.74
CA ALA A 184 -19.13 -24.02 -34.17
C ALA A 184 -20.45 -24.16 -34.94
N ARG A 185 -20.39 -24.24 -36.27
CA ARG A 185 -21.46 -24.91 -37.02
C ARG A 185 -21.03 -26.38 -37.12
N PRO A 186 -21.76 -27.33 -36.50
CA PRO A 186 -21.41 -28.73 -36.62
C PRO A 186 -21.48 -29.09 -38.10
N GLU A 187 -20.37 -29.58 -38.63
CA GLU A 187 -20.29 -30.13 -39.97
C GLU A 187 -21.38 -31.21 -40.08
N ARG A 188 -22.40 -30.96 -40.91
CA ARG A 188 -23.44 -31.94 -41.16
C ARG A 188 -22.76 -33.16 -41.77
N ARG A 189 -22.65 -34.25 -41.01
CA ARG A 189 -22.23 -35.56 -41.53
C ARG A 189 -23.00 -35.84 -42.82
N PRO A 190 -22.33 -36.20 -43.92
CA PRO A 190 -23.05 -36.69 -45.09
C PRO A 190 -23.75 -38.00 -44.69
N ARG A 191 -25.07 -38.06 -44.87
CA ARG A 191 -25.82 -39.31 -44.85
C ARG A 191 -25.22 -40.20 -45.95
N ARG A 192 -24.49 -41.26 -45.56
CA ARG A 192 -24.19 -42.37 -46.46
C ARG A 192 -25.53 -42.92 -46.97
N ARG A 193 -25.71 -42.92 -48.29
CA ARG A 193 -26.63 -43.82 -48.98
C ARG A 193 -25.84 -45.04 -49.41
#